data_AF-A0A2J4XWP0-F1
#
_entry.id   AF-A0A2J4XWP0-F1
#
_cell.length_a   1.000
_cell.length_b   1.000
_cell.length_c   1.000
_cell.angle_alpha   90.00
_cell.angle_beta   90.00
_cell.angle_gamma   90.00
#
_symmetry.space_group_name_H-M   'P 1'
#
loop_
_entity.id
_entity.type
_entity.pdbx_description
1 polymer ?
#
loop_
_entity_poly.entity_id
_entity_poly.type
_entity_poly.pdbx_seq_one_letter_code
_entity_poly.pdbx_strand_id
1 'polypeptide(L)'
;NMAKLAERTGMNVQTLRNKLNPEQPHQLTAPDIWLLTDLTEDSTLVDGFLAQIHCLPCVPTNEVAREKIPQYVLKATAEIGRVAASAVSGVQLNATTRRQVVESVNSVTRLMALTAISLQARLQANPAMASVVDTVTGLGSSFGLS
;
A
#
# COMPACT_ATOMS: atom_id res chain seq x y z
N ASN A 1 7.79 7.88 -22.67
CA ASN A 1 8.00 7.15 -21.39
C ASN A 1 8.59 5.76 -21.63
N MET A 2 7.86 4.85 -22.30
CA MET A 2 8.27 3.46 -22.53
C MET A 2 9.66 3.27 -23.16
N ALA A 3 10.03 4.07 -24.17
CA ALA A 3 11.34 3.94 -24.83
C ALA A 3 12.53 4.22 -23.89
N LYS A 4 12.41 5.24 -23.03
CA LYS A 4 13.42 5.59 -22.02
C LYS A 4 13.52 4.54 -20.92
N LEU A 5 12.37 3.96 -20.54
CA LEU A 5 12.34 2.90 -19.54
C LEU A 5 13.01 1.63 -20.10
N ALA A 6 12.70 1.25 -21.34
CA ALA A 6 13.32 0.12 -22.02
C ALA A 6 14.85 0.28 -22.17
N GLU A 7 15.31 1.48 -22.48
CA GLU A 7 16.74 1.81 -22.51
C GLU A 7 17.39 1.60 -21.14
N ARG A 8 16.78 2.14 -20.07
CA ARG A 8 17.28 1.99 -18.69
C ARG A 8 17.24 0.54 -18.19
N THR A 9 16.30 -0.27 -18.68
CA THR A 9 16.21 -1.69 -18.33
C THR A 9 17.08 -2.59 -19.21
N GLY A 10 17.75 -2.05 -20.22
CA GLY A 10 18.52 -2.82 -21.20
C GLY A 10 17.66 -3.72 -22.09
N MET A 11 16.37 -3.40 -22.26
CA MET A 11 15.41 -4.19 -23.03
C MET A 11 15.00 -3.49 -24.32
N ASN A 12 14.60 -4.28 -25.32
CA ASN A 12 13.87 -3.72 -26.46
C ASN A 12 12.49 -3.21 -26.01
N VAL A 13 12.07 -2.05 -26.53
CA VAL A 13 10.76 -1.43 -26.24
C VAL A 13 9.59 -2.40 -26.46
N GLN A 14 9.65 -3.21 -27.51
CA GLN A 14 8.60 -4.18 -27.82
C GLN A 14 8.61 -5.35 -26.83
N THR A 15 9.79 -5.81 -26.41
CA THR A 15 9.92 -6.84 -25.37
C THR A 15 9.31 -6.36 -24.05
N LEU A 16 9.61 -5.12 -23.64
CA LEU A 16 9.03 -4.54 -22.43
C LEU A 16 7.50 -4.43 -22.52
N ARG A 17 6.97 -3.98 -23.66
CA ARG A 17 5.51 -3.96 -23.89
C ARG A 17 4.88 -5.33 -23.80
N ASN A 18 5.51 -6.34 -24.40
CA ASN A 18 4.99 -7.70 -24.39
C ASN A 18 4.99 -8.27 -22.97
N LYS A 19 6.04 -8.03 -22.19
CA LYS A 19 6.12 -8.47 -20.78
C LYS A 19 5.08 -7.79 -19.88
N LEU A 20 4.73 -6.52 -20.15
CA LEU A 20 3.73 -5.78 -19.37
C LEU A 20 2.28 -6.12 -19.75
N ASN A 21 2.05 -6.92 -20.79
CA ASN A 21 0.72 -7.34 -21.20
C ASN A 21 0.41 -8.76 -20.69
N PRO A 22 -0.55 -8.93 -19.75
CA PRO A 22 -0.91 -10.25 -19.22
C PRO A 22 -1.42 -11.24 -20.27
N GLU A 23 -1.96 -10.75 -21.39
CA GLU A 23 -2.48 -11.58 -22.49
C GLU A 23 -1.37 -12.14 -23.40
N GLN A 24 -0.13 -11.71 -23.19
CA GLN A 24 1.03 -12.17 -23.96
C GLN A 24 1.77 -13.28 -23.20
N PRO A 25 2.35 -14.27 -23.92
CA PRO A 25 3.06 -15.38 -23.29
C PRO A 25 4.42 -14.99 -22.67
N HIS A 26 4.83 -13.72 -22.81
CA HIS A 26 6.11 -13.24 -22.31
C HIS A 26 6.01 -13.02 -20.79
N GLN A 27 6.76 -13.81 -20.03
CA GLN A 27 6.73 -13.71 -18.58
C GLN A 27 7.48 -12.47 -18.09
N LEU A 28 6.81 -11.69 -17.23
CA LEU A 28 7.45 -10.69 -16.38
C LEU A 28 8.11 -11.43 -15.21
N THR A 29 9.44 -11.50 -15.19
CA THR A 29 10.19 -12.24 -14.17
C THR A 29 10.40 -11.41 -12.91
N ALA A 30 10.69 -12.04 -11.77
CA ALA A 30 10.96 -11.32 -10.52
C ALA A 30 12.09 -10.25 -10.65
N PRO A 31 13.22 -10.52 -11.34
CA PRO A 31 14.21 -9.48 -11.63
C PRO A 31 13.67 -8.30 -12.46
N ASP A 32 12.79 -8.57 -13.43
CA ASP A 32 12.15 -7.49 -14.21
C ASP A 32 11.28 -6.62 -13.31
N ILE A 33 10.50 -7.24 -12.42
CA ILE A 33 9.61 -6.54 -11.48
C ILE A 33 10.43 -5.63 -10.57
N TRP A 34 11.52 -6.15 -9.97
CA TRP A 34 12.38 -5.35 -9.09
C TRP A 34 13.02 -4.17 -9.81
N LEU A 35 13.60 -4.42 -10.99
CA LEU A 35 14.26 -3.39 -11.79
C LEU A 35 13.26 -2.32 -12.23
N LEU A 36 12.09 -2.72 -12.72
CA LEU A 36 11.07 -1.76 -13.17
C LEU A 36 10.57 -0.92 -12.00
N THR A 37 10.24 -1.54 -10.86
CA THR A 37 9.78 -0.83 -9.67
C THR A 37 10.84 0.14 -9.12
N ASP A 38 12.12 -0.23 -9.13
CA ASP A 38 13.21 0.69 -8.74
C ASP A 38 13.30 1.89 -9.70
N LEU A 39 13.23 1.65 -11.02
CA LEU A 39 13.38 2.70 -12.02
C LEU A 39 12.18 3.64 -12.15
N THR A 40 10.97 3.17 -11.83
CA THR A 40 9.73 3.94 -11.90
C THR A 40 9.27 4.48 -10.57
N GLU A 41 9.83 3.98 -9.46
CA GLU A 41 9.34 4.21 -8.09
C GLU A 41 7.85 3.85 -7.92
N ASP A 42 7.34 2.97 -8.79
CA ASP A 42 5.94 2.58 -8.83
C ASP A 42 5.79 1.14 -8.32
N SER A 43 5.11 1.01 -7.19
CA SER A 43 4.90 -0.26 -6.52
C SER A 43 3.79 -1.12 -7.13
N THR A 44 2.98 -0.57 -8.03
CA THR A 44 1.80 -1.25 -8.58
C THR A 44 2.15 -2.56 -9.30
N LEU A 45 3.34 -2.66 -9.89
CA LEU A 45 3.86 -3.91 -10.47
C LEU A 45 4.07 -5.00 -9.41
N VAL A 46 4.66 -4.64 -8.27
CA VAL A 46 4.83 -5.55 -7.13
C VAL A 46 3.48 -5.91 -6.53
N ASP A 47 2.58 -4.94 -6.39
CA ASP A 47 1.21 -5.16 -5.90
C ASP A 47 0.42 -6.12 -6.79
N GLY A 48 0.57 -6.00 -8.12
CA GLY A 48 -0.01 -6.93 -9.08
C GLY A 48 0.51 -8.35 -8.92
N PHE A 49 1.82 -8.51 -8.69
CA PHE A 49 2.43 -9.82 -8.40
C PHE A 49 1.91 -10.40 -7.07
N LEU A 50 1.88 -9.60 -6.00
CA LEU A 50 1.38 -10.02 -4.69
C LEU A 50 -0.10 -10.45 -4.75
N ALA A 51 -0.92 -9.72 -5.51
CA ALA A 51 -2.32 -10.08 -5.71
C ALA A 51 -2.50 -11.45 -6.39
N GLN A 52 -1.63 -11.82 -7.34
CA GLN A 52 -1.67 -13.13 -8.00
C GLN A 52 -1.35 -14.29 -7.06
N ILE A 53 -0.54 -14.06 -6.04
CA ILE A 53 -0.20 -15.06 -5.00
C ILE A 53 -1.02 -14.89 -3.72
N HIS A 54 -2.15 -14.16 -3.79
CA HIS A 54 -3.05 -13.93 -2.65
C HIS A 54 -2.41 -13.25 -1.43
N CYS A 55 -1.46 -12.35 -1.68
CA CYS A 55 -0.81 -11.55 -0.66
C CYS A 55 -1.40 -10.13 -0.59
N LEU A 56 -1.21 -9.48 0.57
CA LEU A 56 -1.52 -8.07 0.80
C LEU A 56 -0.62 -7.17 -0.05
N PRO A 57 -1.04 -5.92 -0.34
CA PRO A 57 -0.22 -4.96 -1.08
C PRO A 57 1.10 -4.68 -0.36
N CYS A 58 2.12 -4.36 -1.13
CA CYS A 58 3.41 -3.99 -0.58
C CYS A 58 3.33 -2.61 0.11
N VAL A 59 4.21 -2.47 1.11
CA VAL A 59 4.36 -1.25 1.89
C VAL A 59 5.78 -0.72 1.68
N PRO A 60 5.99 0.18 0.71
CA PRO A 60 7.30 0.73 0.41
C PRO A 60 7.74 1.65 1.54
N THR A 61 8.72 1.20 2.28
CA THR A 61 9.22 1.92 3.45
C THR A 61 10.02 3.17 3.09
N ASN A 62 10.48 3.29 1.84
CA ASN A 62 11.05 4.52 1.29
C ASN A 62 10.04 5.68 1.25
N GLU A 63 8.73 5.40 1.24
CA GLU A 63 7.70 6.45 1.31
C GLU A 63 7.49 6.98 2.73
N VAL A 64 8.05 6.34 3.75
CA VAL A 64 7.87 6.70 5.17
C VAL A 64 8.51 8.06 5.44
N ALA A 65 7.68 9.05 5.72
CA ALA A 65 8.11 10.35 6.21
C ALA A 65 7.36 10.69 7.50
N ARG A 66 8.10 10.92 8.60
CA ARG A 66 7.53 11.17 9.94
C ARG A 66 6.51 12.30 9.93
N GLU A 67 6.69 13.33 9.13
CA GLU A 67 5.80 14.50 9.04
C GLU A 67 4.49 14.21 8.31
N LYS A 68 4.41 13.11 7.55
CA LYS A 68 3.26 12.78 6.72
C LYS A 68 2.21 11.91 7.41
N ILE A 69 2.35 11.58 8.70
CA ILE A 69 1.34 10.78 9.44
C ILE A 69 -0.09 11.33 9.26
N PRO A 70 -0.37 12.63 9.48
CA PRO A 70 -1.71 13.16 9.28
C PRO A 70 -2.20 12.99 7.84
N GLN A 71 -1.29 13.10 6.86
CA GLN A 71 -1.61 12.91 5.45
C GLN A 71 -1.95 11.45 5.13
N TYR A 72 -1.19 10.48 5.67
CA TYR A 72 -1.49 9.06 5.48
C TYR A 72 -2.84 8.68 6.07
N VAL A 73 -3.09 9.10 7.31
CA VAL A 73 -4.36 8.83 8.01
C VAL A 73 -5.52 9.46 7.25
N LEU A 74 -5.42 10.73 6.86
CA LEU A 74 -6.50 11.42 6.13
C LEU A 74 -6.79 10.75 4.78
N LYS A 75 -5.75 10.38 4.02
CA LYS A 75 -5.91 9.62 2.78
C LYS A 75 -6.56 8.26 3.03
N ALA A 76 -6.14 7.54 4.07
CA ALA A 76 -6.73 6.25 4.43
C ALA A 76 -8.22 6.41 4.78
N THR A 77 -8.60 7.44 5.54
CA THR A 77 -10.00 7.76 5.84
C THR A 77 -10.80 8.03 4.56
N ALA A 78 -10.24 8.78 3.61
CA ALA A 78 -10.91 9.05 2.33
C ALA A 78 -11.13 7.77 1.51
N GLU A 79 -10.13 6.87 1.44
CA GLU A 79 -10.26 5.57 0.79
C GLU A 79 -11.28 4.65 1.51
N ILE A 80 -11.28 4.62 2.84
CA ILE A 80 -12.30 3.90 3.62
C ILE A 80 -13.70 4.43 3.29
N GLY A 81 -13.86 5.75 3.15
CA GLY A 81 -15.12 6.35 2.72
C GLY A 81 -15.58 5.87 1.33
N ARG A 82 -14.66 5.76 0.37
CA ARG A 82 -14.95 5.18 -0.96
C ARG A 82 -15.37 3.71 -0.88
N VAL A 83 -14.70 2.92 -0.05
CA VAL A 83 -15.05 1.51 0.18
C VAL A 83 -16.44 1.39 0.82
N ALA A 84 -16.72 2.21 1.85
CA ALA A 84 -18.01 2.23 2.54
C ALA A 84 -19.15 2.63 1.60
N ALA A 85 -18.96 3.69 0.80
CA ALA A 85 -19.93 4.11 -0.21
C ALA A 85 -20.25 2.99 -1.21
N SER A 86 -19.22 2.26 -1.64
CA SER A 86 -19.39 1.11 -2.55
C SER A 86 -20.16 -0.02 -1.88
N ALA A 87 -19.91 -0.30 -0.60
CA ALA A 87 -20.59 -1.35 0.17
C ALA A 87 -22.09 -1.07 0.38
N VAL A 88 -22.49 0.19 0.50
CA VAL A 88 -23.90 0.57 0.71
C VAL A 88 -24.66 0.86 -0.59
N SER A 89 -23.95 0.97 -1.73
CA SER A 89 -24.54 1.44 -2.99
C SER A 89 -25.65 0.55 -3.54
N GLY A 90 -25.75 -0.72 -3.13
CA GLY A 90 -26.76 -1.68 -3.62
C GLY A 90 -26.68 -1.99 -5.12
N VAL A 91 -25.78 -1.33 -5.85
CA VAL A 91 -25.55 -1.48 -7.29
C VAL A 91 -24.69 -2.71 -7.53
N GLN A 92 -25.04 -3.52 -8.54
CA GLN A 92 -24.16 -4.60 -8.98
C GLN A 92 -22.82 -4.01 -9.46
N LEU A 93 -21.75 -4.38 -8.76
CA LEU A 93 -20.40 -3.94 -9.10
C LEU A 93 -19.97 -4.54 -10.44
N ASN A 94 -19.83 -3.70 -11.46
CA ASN A 94 -19.17 -4.09 -12.70
C ASN A 94 -17.66 -4.30 -12.47
N ALA A 95 -16.96 -4.86 -13.46
CA ALA A 95 -15.54 -5.19 -13.34
C ALA A 95 -14.66 -3.97 -12.97
N THR A 96 -15.01 -2.79 -13.48
CA THR A 96 -14.28 -1.54 -13.20
C THR A 96 -14.49 -1.09 -11.77
N THR A 97 -15.73 -1.05 -11.28
CA THR A 97 -16.05 -0.65 -9.91
C THR A 97 -15.42 -1.62 -8.91
N ARG A 98 -15.42 -2.93 -9.20
CA ARG A 98 -14.75 -3.93 -8.36
C ARG A 98 -13.25 -3.66 -8.24
N ARG A 99 -12.57 -3.36 -9.36
CA ARG A 99 -11.13 -3.02 -9.35
C ARG A 99 -10.86 -1.76 -8.52
N GLN A 100 -11.67 -0.73 -8.67
CA GLN A 100 -11.54 0.52 -7.89
C GLN A 100 -11.71 0.29 -6.39
N VAL A 101 -12.66 -0.56 -5.98
CA VAL A 101 -12.84 -0.92 -4.57
C VAL A 101 -11.62 -1.66 -4.03
N VAL A 102 -11.10 -2.64 -4.77
CA VAL A 102 -9.88 -3.38 -4.39
C VAL A 102 -8.68 -2.44 -4.28
N GLU A 103 -8.52 -1.52 -5.23
CA GLU A 103 -7.46 -0.51 -5.21
C GLU A 103 -7.58 0.43 -4.00
N SER A 104 -8.81 0.81 -3.65
CA SER A 104 -9.09 1.62 -2.44
C SER A 104 -8.70 0.85 -1.18
N VAL A 105 -9.09 -0.43 -1.06
CA VAL A 105 -8.71 -1.30 0.08
C VAL A 105 -7.19 -1.45 0.18
N ASN A 106 -6.51 -1.72 -0.93
CA ASN A 106 -5.06 -1.86 -0.94
C ASN A 106 -4.36 -0.56 -0.51
N SER A 107 -4.89 0.58 -0.95
CA SER A 107 -4.41 1.91 -0.53
C SER A 107 -4.57 2.12 0.96
N VAL A 108 -5.70 1.72 1.56
CA VAL A 108 -5.91 1.78 3.02
C VAL A 108 -4.87 0.96 3.76
N THR A 109 -4.66 -0.30 3.37
CA THR A 109 -3.68 -1.19 4.01
C THR A 109 -2.28 -0.58 3.97
N ARG A 110 -1.86 -0.08 2.81
CA ARG A 110 -0.55 0.59 2.65
C ARG A 110 -0.42 1.81 3.55
N LEU A 111 -1.40 2.73 3.51
CA LEU A 111 -1.36 3.99 4.26
C LEU A 111 -1.38 3.75 5.78
N MET A 112 -2.14 2.76 6.24
CA MET A 112 -2.17 2.39 7.66
C MET A 112 -0.86 1.73 8.09
N ALA A 113 -0.24 0.90 7.25
CA ALA A 113 1.07 0.34 7.54
C ALA A 113 2.17 1.43 7.59
N LEU A 114 2.18 2.38 6.65
CA LEU A 114 3.09 3.54 6.68
C LEU A 114 2.89 4.39 7.94
N THR A 115 1.64 4.56 8.36
CA THR A 115 1.29 5.24 9.61
C THR A 115 1.85 4.51 10.82
N ALA A 116 1.67 3.18 10.89
CA ALA A 116 2.17 2.36 11.99
C ALA A 116 3.70 2.44 12.10
N ILE A 117 4.42 2.29 10.98
CA ILE A 117 5.89 2.41 10.94
C ILE A 117 6.34 3.80 11.40
N SER A 118 5.68 4.85 10.90
CA SER A 118 6.00 6.24 11.27
C SER A 118 5.74 6.52 12.75
N LEU A 119 4.66 5.98 13.31
CA LEU A 119 4.30 6.13 14.72
C LEU A 119 5.28 5.38 15.63
N GLN A 120 5.62 4.13 15.28
CA GLN A 120 6.60 3.34 16.02
C GLN A 120 7.96 4.06 16.09
N ALA A 121 8.40 4.65 14.98
CA ALA A 121 9.63 5.43 14.94
C ALA A 121 9.59 6.68 15.85
N ARG A 122 8.41 7.30 16.05
CA ARG A 122 8.23 8.41 17.00
C ARG A 122 8.22 7.94 18.45
N LEU A 123 7.54 6.84 18.75
CA LEU A 123 7.46 6.28 20.10
C LEU A 123 8.83 5.79 20.59
N GLN A 124 9.60 5.12 19.72
CA GLN A 124 10.97 4.70 20.05
C GLN A 124 11.93 5.89 20.26
N ALA A 125 11.71 7.01 19.55
CA ALA A 125 12.52 8.21 19.72
C ALA A 125 12.17 9.03 20.97
N ASN A 126 11.01 8.79 21.60
CA ASN A 126 10.56 9.52 22.79
C ASN A 126 10.01 8.57 23.86
N PRO A 127 10.87 8.01 24.74
CA PRO A 127 10.47 7.04 25.76
C PRO A 127 9.45 7.60 26.78
N ALA A 128 9.37 8.91 26.96
CA ALA A 128 8.34 9.53 27.82
C ALA A 128 6.92 9.44 27.24
N MET A 129 6.77 9.29 25.92
CA MET A 129 5.46 9.06 25.27
C MET A 129 5.03 7.58 25.31
N ALA A 130 5.98 6.65 25.35
CA ALA A 130 5.70 5.22 25.47
C ALA A 130 5.07 4.89 26.83
N SER A 131 5.58 5.48 27.92
CA SER A 131 5.05 5.28 29.28
C SER A 131 3.62 5.81 29.48
N VAL A 132 3.20 6.83 28.72
CA VAL A 132 1.83 7.36 28.83
C VAL A 132 0.80 6.41 28.22
N VAL A 133 1.14 5.75 27.10
CA VAL A 133 0.25 4.75 26.47
C VAL A 133 0.01 3.56 27.41
N ASP A 134 1.04 3.11 28.13
CA ASP A 134 0.88 2.04 29.13
C ASP A 134 -0.02 2.46 30.30
N THR A 135 0.07 3.71 30.77
CA THR A 135 -0.79 4.19 31.86
C THR A 135 -2.27 4.35 31.46
N VAL A 136 -2.56 4.73 30.21
CA VAL A 136 -3.95 4.88 29.73
C VAL A 136 -4.62 3.53 29.50
N THR A 137 -3.85 2.49 29.15
CA THR A 137 -4.36 1.12 29.01
C THR A 137 -4.51 0.42 30.36
N GLY A 138 -3.70 0.79 31.37
CA GLY A 138 -3.74 0.24 32.72
C GLY A 138 -4.83 0.82 33.65
N LEU A 139 -5.45 1.95 33.31
CA LEU A 139 -6.50 2.58 34.14
C LEU A 139 -7.93 2.10 33.85
N GLY A 140 -8.12 1.27 32.81
CA GLY A 140 -9.41 0.64 32.50
C GLY A 140 -9.73 -0.64 33.28
N SER A 141 -8.74 -1.22 33.98
CA SER A 141 -8.86 -2.54 34.63
C SER A 141 -8.97 -2.52 36.16
N SER A 142 -9.02 -1.35 36.81
CA SER A 142 -9.01 -1.24 38.28
C SER A 142 -10.30 -0.73 38.94
N PHE A 143 -11.40 -0.52 38.21
CA PHE A 143 -12.69 -0.14 38.80
C PHE A 143 -13.74 -1.22 38.59
N GLY A 144 -13.67 -2.30 39.39
CA GLY A 144 -14.66 -3.38 39.31
C GLY A 144 -14.59 -4.47 40.38
N LEU A 145 -13.80 -4.30 41.44
CA LEU A 145 -13.76 -5.22 42.58
C LEU A 145 -13.71 -4.43 43.89
N SER A 146 -14.88 -4.07 44.41
CA SER A 146 -15.17 -3.80 45.82
C SER A 146 -16.67 -3.94 46.04
#